data_AF-A0A6N2ZQW3-F1
#
_entry.id   AF-A0A6N2ZQW3-F1
#
_cell.length_a   1.000
_cell.length_b   1.000
_cell.length_c   1.000
_cell.angle_alpha   90.00
_cell.angle_beta   90.00
_cell.angle_gamma   90.00
#
_symmetry.space_group_name_H-M   'P 1'
#
loop_
_entity.id
_entity.type
_entity.pdbx_description
1 polymer ?
#
loop_
_entity_poly.entity_id
_entity_poly.type
_entity_poly.pdbx_seq_one_letter_code
_entity_poly.pdbx_strand_id
1 'polypeptide(L)'
;MDKKTLKKYRPNKDRLIRIENQIQELSERESTVVMGKVTGSSADFPYTEVRTSVQMYDPYEEENIRRQIRRKEADRLRILKEQKEVEDYINGIDDPEIKEIFELHYLEGKTQQKVADEIGYTQARVSQIISAQLKDL
;
A
#
# COMPACT_ATOMS: atom_id res chain seq x y z
N MET A 1 -5.05 21.04 -2.16
CA MET A 1 -3.95 20.12 -1.80
C MET A 1 -3.17 20.70 -0.63
N ASP A 2 -2.55 19.90 0.25
CA ASP A 2 -1.83 20.41 1.43
C ASP A 2 -0.36 19.97 1.43
N LYS A 3 0.52 20.79 2.02
CA LYS A 3 1.94 20.49 2.21
C LYS A 3 2.15 19.19 2.99
N LYS A 4 1.26 18.87 3.93
CA LYS A 4 1.34 17.63 4.71
C LYS A 4 1.08 16.39 3.84
N THR A 5 0.17 16.45 2.87
CA THR A 5 -0.13 15.30 1.99
C THR A 5 1.02 15.08 1.02
N LEU A 6 1.57 16.15 0.43
CA LEU A 6 2.75 16.09 -0.44
C LEU A 6 3.97 15.47 0.27
N LYS A 7 4.25 15.89 1.51
CA LYS A 7 5.36 15.33 2.31
C LYS A 7 5.17 13.86 2.65
N LYS A 8 3.94 13.35 2.70
CA LYS A 8 3.65 11.95 2.98
C LYS A 8 3.94 11.03 1.80
N TYR A 9 4.11 11.55 0.58
CA TYR A 9 4.28 10.75 -0.62
C TYR A 9 5.41 9.70 -0.52
N ARG A 10 6.61 10.15 -0.14
CA ARG A 10 7.81 9.32 0.08
C ARG A 10 7.63 8.24 1.16
N PRO A 11 7.30 8.59 2.43
CA PRO A 11 7.10 7.57 3.45
C PRO A 11 5.92 6.65 3.14
N ASN A 12 4.93 7.11 2.37
CA ASN A 12 3.88 6.25 1.85
C ASN A 12 4.42 5.21 0.85
N LYS A 13 5.43 5.52 0.02
CA LYS A 13 6.07 4.52 -0.87
C LYS A 13 6.76 3.44 -0.05
N ASP A 14 7.54 3.82 0.96
CA ASP A 14 8.21 2.86 1.84
C ASP A 14 7.20 2.04 2.65
N ARG A 15 6.08 2.66 3.05
CA ARG A 15 4.98 1.96 3.71
C ARG A 15 4.29 0.96 2.78
N LEU A 16 4.12 1.31 1.50
CA LEU A 16 3.54 0.43 0.49
C LEU A 16 4.38 -0.83 0.33
N ILE A 17 5.71 -0.69 0.16
CA ILE A 17 6.65 -1.81 0.06
C ILE A 17 6.54 -2.73 1.29
N ARG A 18 6.49 -2.14 2.49
CA ARG A 18 6.33 -2.93 3.73
C ARG A 18 5.01 -3.68 3.78
N ILE A 19 3.91 -3.07 3.33
CA ILE A 19 2.60 -3.72 3.29
C ILE A 19 2.61 -4.87 2.27
N GLU A 20 3.20 -4.66 1.10
CA GLU A 20 3.32 -5.68 0.05
C GLU A 20 4.14 -6.87 0.53
N ASN A 21 5.29 -6.64 1.17
CA ASN A 21 6.10 -7.71 1.76
C ASN A 21 5.32 -8.49 2.84
N GLN A 22 4.54 -7.80 3.67
CA GLN A 22 3.72 -8.45 4.69
C GLN A 22 2.55 -9.26 4.09
N ILE A 23 1.97 -8.80 2.99
CA ILE A 23 0.94 -9.57 2.27
C ILE A 23 1.58 -10.83 1.66
N GLN A 24 2.76 -10.69 1.05
CA GLN A 24 3.49 -11.82 0.48
C GLN A 24 3.84 -12.86 1.54
N GLU A 25 4.42 -12.45 2.67
CA GLU A 25 4.75 -13.33 3.79
C GLU A 25 3.53 -14.07 4.35
N LEU A 26 2.38 -13.36 4.48
CA LEU A 26 1.13 -13.98 4.91
C LEU A 26 0.57 -14.97 3.89
N SER A 27 0.82 -14.75 2.60
CA SER A 27 0.32 -15.59 1.51
C SER A 27 1.18 -16.85 1.30
N GLU A 28 2.49 -16.75 1.55
CA GLU A 28 3.43 -17.88 1.48
C GLU A 28 3.41 -18.77 2.73
N ARG A 29 2.80 -18.29 3.82
CA ARG A 29 2.70 -19.04 5.07
C ARG A 29 1.88 -20.32 4.87
N GLU A 30 2.52 -21.47 5.08
CA GLU A 30 1.83 -22.76 5.10
C GLU A 30 0.79 -22.80 6.23
N SER A 31 -0.42 -23.25 5.89
CA SER A 31 -1.50 -23.43 6.85
C SER A 31 -1.29 -24.70 7.66
N THR A 32 -1.58 -24.67 8.96
CA THR A 32 -1.44 -25.87 9.79
C THR A 32 -2.46 -26.93 9.36
N VAL A 33 -2.05 -28.20 9.44
CA VAL A 33 -2.89 -29.34 9.12
C VAL A 33 -3.47 -29.90 10.42
N VAL A 34 -4.79 -30.03 10.48
CA VAL A 34 -5.56 -30.54 11.62
C VAL A 34 -6.42 -31.73 11.20
N MET A 35 -6.81 -32.55 12.18
CA MET A 35 -7.72 -33.67 11.95
C MET A 35 -9.19 -33.20 12.04
N GLY A 36 -9.83 -33.03 10.90
CA GLY A 36 -11.26 -32.77 10.81
C GLY A 36 -12.07 -34.04 10.99
N LYS A 37 -13.16 -33.97 11.77
CA LYS A 37 -14.16 -35.04 11.85
C LYS A 37 -15.17 -34.86 10.74
N VAL A 38 -15.28 -35.85 9.87
CA VAL A 38 -16.25 -35.88 8.79
C VAL A 38 -17.18 -37.08 8.93
N THR A 39 -18.38 -36.92 8.41
CA THR A 39 -19.39 -37.97 8.38
C THR A 39 -19.51 -38.44 6.93
N GLY A 40 -19.33 -39.75 6.72
CA GLY A 40 -19.47 -40.40 5.43
C GLY A 40 -20.41 -41.60 5.53
N SER A 41 -20.61 -42.27 4.41
CA SER A 41 -21.31 -43.54 4.34
C SER A 41 -20.32 -44.70 4.21
N SER A 42 -20.65 -45.86 4.77
CA SER A 42 -20.00 -47.13 4.45
C SER A 42 -19.94 -47.32 2.92
N ALA A 43 -18.87 -47.94 2.42
CA ALA A 43 -18.72 -48.24 0.99
C ALA A 43 -19.64 -49.38 0.53
N ASP A 44 -20.03 -50.25 1.46
CA ASP A 44 -20.84 -51.45 1.19
C ASP A 44 -22.29 -51.26 1.64
N PHE A 45 -23.21 -51.86 0.87
CA PHE A 45 -24.64 -51.86 1.18
C PHE A 45 -24.96 -52.83 2.34
N PRO A 46 -25.79 -52.46 3.33
CA PRO A 46 -26.49 -51.18 3.45
C PRO A 46 -25.55 -50.04 3.89
N TYR A 47 -25.67 -48.89 3.22
CA TYR A 47 -24.85 -47.71 3.51
C TYR A 47 -25.18 -47.13 4.89
N THR A 48 -24.35 -47.44 5.88
CA THR A 48 -24.46 -46.93 7.25
C THR A 48 -23.58 -45.70 7.45
N GLU A 49 -23.95 -44.83 8.40
CA GLU A 49 -23.16 -43.64 8.75
C GLU A 49 -21.84 -44.03 9.43
N VAL A 50 -20.72 -43.48 8.94
CA VAL A 50 -19.38 -43.69 9.50
C VAL A 50 -18.73 -42.35 9.78
N ARG A 51 -18.11 -42.22 10.96
CA ARG A 51 -17.32 -41.04 11.33
C ARG A 51 -15.83 -41.31 11.08
N THR A 52 -15.23 -40.52 10.22
CA THR A 52 -13.80 -40.65 9.86
C THR A 52 -13.07 -39.36 10.19
N SER A 53 -11.79 -39.48 10.56
CA SER A 53 -10.91 -38.31 10.70
C SER A 53 -10.15 -38.11 9.39
N VAL A 54 -10.18 -36.90 8.83
CA VAL A 54 -9.44 -36.54 7.60
C VAL A 54 -8.50 -35.37 7.92
N GLN A 55 -7.30 -35.38 7.34
CA GLN A 55 -6.39 -34.26 7.40
C GLN A 55 -6.92 -33.11 6.54
N MET A 56 -7.03 -31.93 7.13
CA MET A 56 -7.44 -30.70 6.43
C MET A 56 -6.64 -29.51 6.96
N TYR A 57 -6.61 -28.40 6.21
CA TYR A 57 -6.07 -27.15 6.74
C TYR A 57 -6.98 -26.61 7.85
N ASP A 58 -6.38 -25.99 8.87
CA ASP A 58 -7.14 -25.36 9.95
C ASP A 58 -7.98 -24.19 9.39
N PRO A 59 -9.32 -24.32 9.37
CA PRO A 59 -10.18 -23.31 8.77
C PRO A 59 -10.15 -21.98 9.53
N TYR A 60 -9.87 -22.00 10.84
CA TYR A 60 -9.81 -20.79 11.65
C TYR A 60 -8.51 -20.03 11.41
N GLU A 61 -7.38 -20.73 11.29
CA GLU A 61 -6.11 -20.10 10.92
C GLU A 61 -6.17 -19.51 9.51
N GLU A 62 -6.70 -20.26 8.54
CA GLU A 62 -6.90 -19.76 7.18
C GLU A 62 -7.77 -18.48 7.15
N GLU A 63 -8.89 -18.48 7.88
CA GLU A 63 -9.76 -17.31 7.94
C GLU A 63 -9.04 -16.11 8.57
N ASN A 64 -8.25 -16.33 9.62
CA ASN A 64 -7.46 -15.29 10.27
C ASN A 64 -6.42 -14.69 9.32
N ILE A 65 -5.71 -15.53 8.55
CA ILE A 65 -4.75 -15.09 7.53
C ILE A 65 -5.47 -14.26 6.46
N ARG A 66 -6.57 -14.78 5.90
CA ARG A 66 -7.37 -14.06 4.88
C ARG A 66 -7.88 -12.72 5.39
N ARG A 67 -8.31 -12.65 6.65
CA ARG A 67 -8.77 -11.41 7.29
C ARG A 67 -7.63 -10.39 7.41
N GLN A 68 -6.43 -10.83 7.76
CA GLN A 68 -5.26 -9.95 7.82
C GLN A 68 -4.86 -9.43 6.45
N ILE A 69 -4.84 -10.28 5.42
CA ILE A 69 -4.57 -9.90 4.03
C ILE A 69 -5.56 -8.83 3.58
N ARG A 70 -6.88 -9.06 3.74
CA ARG A 70 -7.92 -8.08 3.36
C ARG A 70 -7.73 -6.70 4.01
N ARG A 71 -7.33 -6.66 5.29
CA ARG A 71 -7.05 -5.39 5.99
C ARG A 71 -5.84 -4.68 5.40
N LYS A 72 -4.76 -5.42 5.13
CA LYS A 72 -3.54 -4.87 4.52
C LYS A 72 -3.78 -4.39 3.09
N GLU A 73 -4.58 -5.12 2.31
CA GLU A 73 -4.99 -4.71 0.96
C GLU A 73 -5.83 -3.43 0.99
N ALA A 74 -6.78 -3.31 1.91
CA ALA A 74 -7.55 -2.08 2.06
C ALA A 74 -6.64 -0.88 2.41
N ASP A 75 -5.66 -1.09 3.31
CA ASP A 75 -4.65 -0.07 3.62
C ASP A 75 -3.77 0.28 2.41
N ARG A 76 -3.34 -0.73 1.63
CA ARG A 76 -2.58 -0.55 0.39
C ARG A 76 -3.34 0.32 -0.60
N LEU A 77 -4.61 0.00 -0.86
CA LEU A 77 -5.46 0.75 -1.79
C LEU A 77 -5.66 2.20 -1.34
N ARG A 78 -5.85 2.44 -0.04
CA ARG A 78 -5.94 3.80 0.50
C ARG A 78 -4.67 4.59 0.24
N ILE A 79 -3.50 4.01 0.51
CA ILE A 79 -2.20 4.68 0.31
C ILE A 79 -1.95 4.95 -1.17
N LEU A 80 -2.27 3.99 -2.05
CA LEU A 80 -2.17 4.19 -3.51
C LEU A 80 -3.05 5.34 -3.98
N LYS A 81 -4.27 5.48 -3.43
CA LYS A 81 -5.14 6.60 -3.73
C LYS A 81 -4.51 7.94 -3.30
N GLU A 82 -3.99 8.02 -2.08
CA GLU A 82 -3.29 9.23 -1.59
C GLU A 82 -2.07 9.59 -2.47
N GLN A 83 -1.32 8.59 -2.93
CA GLN A 83 -0.18 8.81 -3.83
C GLN A 83 -0.62 9.31 -5.20
N LYS A 84 -1.65 8.68 -5.76
CA LYS A 84 -2.21 9.10 -7.03
C LYS A 84 -2.73 10.53 -6.98
N GLU A 85 -3.42 10.91 -5.90
CA GLU A 85 -3.86 12.30 -5.71
C GLU A 85 -2.68 13.29 -5.75
N VAL A 86 -1.54 12.94 -5.12
CA VAL A 86 -0.31 13.76 -5.17
C VAL A 86 0.26 13.83 -6.58
N GLU A 87 0.34 12.71 -7.28
CA GLU A 87 0.85 12.64 -8.66
C GLU A 87 -0.04 13.42 -9.63
N ASP A 88 -1.36 13.22 -9.56
CA ASP A 88 -2.36 13.92 -10.38
C ASP A 88 -2.28 15.44 -10.14
N TYR A 89 -2.11 15.86 -8.88
CA TYR A 89 -1.92 17.27 -8.56
C TYR A 89 -0.65 17.86 -9.17
N ILE A 90 0.50 17.20 -9.01
CA ILE A 90 1.77 17.69 -9.57
C ILE A 90 1.71 17.70 -11.11
N ASN A 91 1.09 16.68 -11.70
CA ASN A 91 0.91 16.62 -13.15
C ASN A 91 -0.02 17.69 -13.70
N GLY A 92 -0.97 18.16 -12.90
CA GLY A 92 -1.90 19.24 -13.25
C GLY A 92 -1.34 20.65 -13.04
N ILE A 93 -0.08 20.81 -12.63
CA ILE A 93 0.57 22.13 -12.58
C ILE A 93 0.87 22.57 -14.02
N ASP A 94 0.28 23.71 -14.43
CA ASP A 94 0.42 24.24 -15.80
C ASP A 94 1.84 24.75 -16.10
N ASP A 95 2.48 25.41 -15.13
CA ASP A 95 3.81 25.96 -15.29
C ASP A 95 4.87 24.85 -15.21
N PRO A 96 5.66 24.59 -16.28
CA PRO A 96 6.61 23.50 -16.32
C PRO A 96 7.76 23.66 -15.31
N GLU A 97 8.19 24.89 -15.00
CA GLU A 97 9.24 25.13 -14.01
C GLU A 97 8.73 24.85 -12.59
N ILE A 98 7.49 25.28 -12.30
CA ILE A 98 6.86 24.99 -11.00
C ILE A 98 6.64 23.49 -10.86
N LYS A 99 6.18 22.82 -11.93
CA LYS A 99 6.01 21.37 -11.95
C LYS A 99 7.34 20.67 -11.63
N GLU A 100 8.42 21.03 -12.31
CA GLU A 100 9.76 20.45 -12.06
C GLU A 100 10.21 20.66 -10.61
N ILE A 101 10.03 21.86 -10.04
CA ILE A 101 10.32 22.12 -8.61
C ILE A 101 9.58 21.15 -7.69
N PHE A 102 8.29 20.89 -7.96
CA PHE A 102 7.47 20.00 -7.15
C PHE A 102 7.86 18.53 -7.33
N GLU A 103 8.16 18.10 -8.56
CA GLU A 103 8.65 16.75 -8.85
C GLU A 103 9.97 16.49 -8.10
N LEU A 104 10.96 17.36 -8.27
CA LEU A 104 12.26 17.23 -7.61
C LEU A 104 12.14 17.27 -6.07
N HIS A 105 11.31 18.15 -5.52
CA HIS A 105 11.19 18.28 -4.07
C HIS A 105 10.38 17.14 -3.43
N TYR A 106 9.20 16.81 -3.97
CA TYR A 106 8.24 15.90 -3.33
C TYR A 106 8.28 14.48 -3.89
N LEU A 107 8.44 14.31 -5.21
CA LEU A 107 8.56 12.99 -5.83
C LEU A 107 9.97 12.45 -5.68
N GLU A 108 11.00 13.25 -5.96
CA GLU A 108 12.41 12.87 -5.83
C GLU A 108 12.99 13.03 -4.41
N GLY A 109 12.33 13.82 -3.55
CA GLY A 109 12.75 14.00 -2.16
C GLY A 109 13.99 14.87 -1.99
N LYS A 110 14.36 15.68 -2.99
CA LYS A 110 15.51 16.60 -2.90
C LYS A 110 15.19 17.72 -1.91
N THR A 111 16.21 18.24 -1.24
CA THR A 111 16.05 19.44 -0.40
C THR A 111 15.82 20.65 -1.30
N GLN A 112 15.13 21.69 -0.79
CA GLN A 112 14.92 22.92 -1.56
C GLN A 112 16.23 23.57 -2.04
N GLN A 113 17.32 23.38 -1.28
CA GLN A 113 18.65 23.81 -1.70
C GLN A 113 19.10 23.07 -2.96
N LYS A 114 19.04 21.73 -2.97
CA LYS A 114 19.42 20.94 -4.15
C LYS A 114 18.55 21.24 -5.37
N VAL A 115 17.24 21.43 -5.17
CA VAL A 115 16.33 21.85 -6.25
C VAL A 115 16.74 23.21 -6.80
N ALA A 116 17.10 24.15 -5.93
CA ALA A 116 17.57 25.47 -6.32
C ALA A 116 18.89 25.38 -7.11
N ASP A 117 19.83 24.54 -6.66
CA ASP A 117 21.11 24.31 -7.33
C ASP A 117 20.93 23.70 -8.74
N GLU A 118 19.93 22.82 -8.92
CA GLU A 118 19.63 22.18 -10.22
C GLU A 118 18.93 23.11 -11.21
N ILE A 119 17.99 23.93 -10.74
CA ILE A 119 17.20 24.84 -11.59
C ILE A 119 17.91 26.20 -11.77
N GLY A 120 18.96 26.49 -11.00
CA GLY A 120 19.68 27.76 -11.04
C GLY A 120 18.98 28.88 -10.26
N TYR A 121 18.16 28.52 -9.27
CA TYR A 121 17.49 29.45 -8.37
C TYR A 121 18.18 29.55 -7.01
N THR A 122 17.70 30.48 -6.18
CA THR A 122 18.03 30.49 -4.75
C THR A 122 17.03 29.63 -3.98
N GLN A 123 17.46 29.03 -2.87
CA GLN A 123 16.56 28.26 -2.00
C GLN A 123 15.35 29.08 -1.52
N ALA A 124 15.56 30.38 -1.26
CA ALA A 124 14.48 31.29 -0.89
C ALA A 124 13.44 31.43 -2.01
N ARG A 125 13.88 31.54 -3.26
CA ARG A 125 12.98 31.61 -4.43
C ARG A 125 12.16 30.33 -4.58
N VAL A 126 12.79 29.16 -4.45
CA VAL A 126 12.08 27.87 -4.48
C VAL A 126 11.04 27.78 -3.36
N SER A 127 11.38 28.22 -2.15
CA SER A 127 10.44 28.24 -1.02
C SER A 127 9.24 29.17 -1.27
N GLN A 128 9.47 30.33 -1.89
CA GLN A 128 8.41 31.26 -2.29
C GLN A 128 7.49 30.65 -3.33
N ILE A 129 8.03 30.02 -4.38
CA ILE A 129 7.25 29.36 -5.44
C ILE A 129 6.36 28.28 -4.85
N ILE A 130 6.91 27.39 -4.03
CA ILE A 130 6.15 26.33 -3.35
C ILE A 130 5.03 26.93 -2.49
N SER A 131 5.33 28.02 -1.76
CA SER A 131 4.35 28.65 -0.87
C SER A 131 3.25 29.41 -1.63
N ALA A 132 3.57 30.00 -2.79
CA ALA A 132 2.60 30.65 -3.65
C ALA A 132 1.64 29.62 -4.26
N GLN A 133 2.19 28.55 -4.86
CA GLN A 133 1.38 27.52 -5.49
C GLN A 133 0.45 26.79 -4.52
N LEU A 134 0.87 26.64 -3.26
CA LEU A 134 0.04 26.04 -2.21
C LEU A 134 -0.98 27.00 -1.59
N LYS A 135 -0.87 28.31 -1.82
CA LYS A 135 -1.86 29.31 -1.35
C LYS A 135 -3.02 29.49 -2.32
N ASP A 136 -2.81 29.21 -3.59
CA ASP A 136 -3.81 29.35 -4.65
C ASP A 136 -4.74 28.11 -4.77
N LEU A 137 -4.66 27.20 -3.80
CA LEU A 137 -5.46 25.97 -3.65
C LEU A 137 -6.52 26.09 -2.56
#